data_AF-A0A9D3YEL9-F1
#
_entry.id   AF-A0A9D3YEL9-F1
#
_cell.length_a   1.000
_cell.length_b   1.000
_cell.length_c   1.000
_cell.angle_alpha   90.00
_cell.angle_beta   90.00
_cell.angle_gamma   90.00
#
_symmetry.space_group_name_H-M   'P 1'
#
loop_
_entity.id
_entity.type
_entity.pdbx_description
1 polymer ?
#
loop_
_entity_poly.entity_id
_entity_poly.type
_entity_poly.pdbx_seq_one_letter_code
_entity_poly.pdbx_strand_id
1 'polypeptide(L)'
;MVLLDVMLYHILPTGKKSAVSRTVRTASETFGPAGDHMGVRDRWEAYCCDKGLKSLIGNYRDKKFNCLFQTSAEVIVHRKDFLRVMDSVSKPNMKLKAVKSDLESDEICTLIQCLGLFYLKLTGPYWHLITCGKQCFPQDFCQAPRGC
;
A
#
# COMPACT_ATOMS: atom_id res chain seq x y z
N MET A 1 -15.78 -16.36 -6.04
CA MET A 1 -15.49 -15.31 -7.05
C MET A 1 -16.63 -14.29 -7.13
N VAL A 2 -17.89 -14.73 -7.28
CA VAL A 2 -19.08 -13.84 -7.39
C VAL A 2 -19.24 -12.84 -6.22
N LEU A 3 -18.95 -13.23 -4.97
CA LEU A 3 -19.12 -12.34 -3.81
C LEU A 3 -18.15 -11.14 -3.80
N LEU A 4 -16.96 -11.29 -4.39
CA LEU A 4 -15.95 -10.21 -4.46
C LEU A 4 -16.18 -9.31 -5.67
N ASP A 5 -16.72 -9.86 -6.77
CA ASP A 5 -17.18 -9.04 -7.91
C ASP A 5 -18.35 -8.13 -7.50
N VAL A 6 -19.28 -8.61 -6.66
CA VAL A 6 -20.38 -7.79 -6.11
C VAL A 6 -19.86 -6.70 -5.17
N MET A 7 -18.86 -6.99 -4.32
CA MET A 7 -18.21 -5.96 -3.51
C MET A 7 -17.49 -4.91 -4.36
N LEU A 8 -16.84 -5.32 -5.45
CA LEU A 8 -16.18 -4.41 -6.38
C LEU A 8 -17.19 -3.53 -7.12
N TYR A 9 -18.35 -4.08 -7.51
CA TYR A 9 -19.43 -3.37 -8.21
C TYR A 9 -20.13 -2.30 -7.34
N HIS A 10 -20.14 -2.48 -6.02
CA HIS A 10 -20.73 -1.51 -5.09
C HIS A 10 -19.71 -0.56 -4.43
N ILE A 11 -18.44 -0.95 -4.26
CA ILE A 11 -17.42 -0.11 -3.60
C ILE A 11 -16.65 0.77 -4.60
N LEU A 12 -16.47 0.32 -5.86
CA LEU A 12 -15.78 1.11 -6.89
C LEU A 12 -16.77 1.44 -8.01
N PRO A 13 -17.43 2.62 -7.97
CA PRO A 13 -18.40 2.98 -8.99
C PRO A 13 -17.74 2.96 -10.36
N THR A 14 -18.32 2.13 -11.23
CA THR A 14 -17.92 1.88 -12.61
C THR A 14 -17.83 3.21 -13.38
N GLY A 15 -16.61 3.63 -13.71
CA GLY A 15 -16.31 4.78 -14.58
C GLY A 15 -15.39 5.86 -13.99
N LYS A 16 -15.31 5.99 -12.66
CA LYS A 16 -14.41 6.95 -11.98
C LYS A 16 -13.58 6.23 -10.92
N LYS A 17 -12.25 6.30 -11.00
CA LYS A 17 -11.37 5.77 -9.94
C LYS A 17 -11.70 6.50 -8.63
N SER A 18 -12.03 5.77 -7.56
CA SER A 18 -12.28 6.37 -6.25
C SER A 18 -11.02 7.09 -5.73
N ALA A 19 -11.20 8.11 -4.89
CA ALA A 19 -10.08 8.81 -4.25
C ALA A 19 -9.13 7.82 -3.57
N VAL A 20 -9.68 6.87 -2.80
CA VAL A 20 -8.95 5.77 -2.14
C VAL A 20 -8.08 4.98 -3.12
N SER A 21 -8.67 4.46 -4.21
CA SER A 21 -7.92 3.66 -5.19
C SER A 21 -6.84 4.47 -5.92
N ARG A 22 -7.11 5.76 -6.17
CA ARG A 22 -6.15 6.71 -6.74
C ARG A 22 -4.99 6.93 -5.76
N THR A 23 -5.28 7.23 -4.50
CA THR A 23 -4.27 7.46 -3.46
C THR A 23 -3.36 6.24 -3.29
N VAL A 24 -3.93 5.03 -3.15
CA VAL A 24 -3.15 3.80 -2.99
C VAL A 24 -2.24 3.55 -4.18
N ARG A 25 -2.77 3.71 -5.40
CA ARG A 25 -1.96 3.57 -6.62
C ARG A 25 -0.86 4.63 -6.69
N THR A 26 -1.19 5.90 -6.46
CA THR A 26 -0.24 7.00 -6.54
C THR A 26 0.84 6.89 -5.46
N ALA A 27 0.50 6.38 -4.27
CA ALA A 27 1.48 6.06 -3.22
C ALA A 27 2.42 4.94 -3.68
N SER A 28 1.90 3.84 -4.24
CA SER A 28 2.72 2.76 -4.81
C SER A 28 3.62 3.24 -5.95
N GLU A 29 3.14 4.11 -6.84
CA GLU A 29 3.98 4.67 -7.91
C GLU A 29 5.03 5.69 -7.39
N THR A 30 4.78 6.30 -6.24
CA THR A 30 5.66 7.30 -5.63
C THR A 30 6.78 6.65 -4.82
N PHE A 31 6.44 5.60 -4.06
CA PHE A 31 7.34 4.94 -3.10
C PHE A 31 7.74 3.52 -3.51
N GLY A 32 7.11 2.92 -4.50
CA GLY A 32 7.34 1.54 -4.91
C GLY A 32 8.50 1.34 -5.86
N PRO A 33 8.96 0.07 -6.00
CA PRO A 33 10.16 -0.28 -6.76
C PRO A 33 10.01 -0.07 -8.29
N ALA A 34 8.78 -0.12 -8.80
CA ALA A 34 8.50 0.22 -10.21
C ALA A 34 8.02 1.68 -10.36
N GLY A 35 8.43 2.54 -9.42
CA GLY A 35 8.04 3.93 -9.37
C GLY A 35 8.43 4.69 -10.64
N ASP A 36 7.68 5.74 -10.89
CA ASP A 36 7.97 6.70 -11.95
C ASP A 36 9.27 7.46 -11.62
N HIS A 37 10.00 7.96 -12.62
CA HIS A 37 11.22 8.78 -12.42
C HIS A 37 10.96 10.05 -11.61
N MET A 38 9.68 10.41 -11.44
CA MET A 38 9.19 11.55 -10.67
C MET A 38 8.75 11.17 -9.24
N GLY A 39 9.03 9.93 -8.79
CA GLY A 39 8.78 9.46 -7.44
C GLY A 39 9.85 9.87 -6.42
N VAL A 40 9.77 9.33 -5.20
CA VAL A 40 10.75 9.55 -4.12
C VAL A 40 11.33 8.24 -3.61
N ARG A 41 11.42 7.23 -4.48
CA ARG A 41 11.87 5.87 -4.13
C ARG A 41 13.24 5.88 -3.45
N ASP A 42 14.23 6.57 -4.03
CA ASP A 42 15.59 6.59 -3.49
C ASP A 42 15.63 7.18 -2.07
N ARG A 43 14.84 8.24 -1.82
CA ARG A 43 14.72 8.86 -0.50
C ARG A 43 14.01 7.96 0.49
N TRP A 44 13.00 7.23 0.03
CA TRP A 44 12.27 6.26 0.83
C TRP A 44 13.17 5.10 1.24
N GLU A 45 13.97 4.56 0.32
CA GLU A 45 14.94 3.50 0.63
C GLU A 45 16.02 3.98 1.58
N ALA A 46 16.55 5.19 1.38
CA ALA A 46 17.51 5.80 2.30
C ALA A 46 16.92 5.99 3.71
N TYR A 47 15.68 6.48 3.81
CA TYR A 47 14.98 6.63 5.09
C TYR A 47 14.73 5.27 5.76
N CYS A 48 14.32 4.25 4.99
CA CYS A 48 14.15 2.89 5.50
C CYS A 48 15.46 2.33 6.06
N CYS A 49 16.57 2.51 5.34
CA CYS A 49 17.89 2.07 5.77
C CYS A 49 18.30 2.74 7.09
N ASP A 50 18.15 4.07 7.19
CA ASP A 50 18.46 4.85 8.39
C ASP A 50 17.62 4.44 9.61
N LYS A 51 16.35 4.09 9.39
CA LYS A 51 15.41 3.73 10.45
C LYS A 51 15.32 2.23 10.74
N GLY A 52 16.08 1.39 10.03
CA GLY A 52 16.00 -0.08 10.14
C GLY A 52 14.63 -0.62 9.73
N LEU A 53 13.92 0.08 8.84
CA LEU A 53 12.60 -0.32 8.34
C LEU A 53 12.73 -1.15 7.06
N LYS A 54 11.82 -2.09 6.86
CA LYS A 54 11.66 -2.77 5.58
C LYS A 54 10.74 -1.95 4.68
N SER A 55 11.16 -1.66 3.45
CA SER A 55 10.27 -1.09 2.44
C SER A 55 9.27 -2.16 2.00
N LEU A 56 8.08 -2.18 2.59
CA LEU A 56 7.06 -3.18 2.28
C LEU A 56 6.19 -2.84 1.06
N ILE A 57 6.27 -1.63 0.51
CA ILE A 57 5.33 -1.22 -0.53
C ILE A 57 5.54 -1.96 -1.87
N GLY A 58 4.51 -2.72 -2.25
CA GLY A 58 4.45 -3.53 -3.45
C GLY A 58 4.17 -2.73 -4.71
N ASN A 59 4.31 -3.41 -5.84
CA ASN A 59 4.09 -2.83 -7.16
C ASN A 59 2.62 -2.97 -7.59
N TYR A 60 1.89 -1.85 -7.72
CA TYR A 60 0.49 -1.84 -8.16
C TYR A 60 0.30 -2.19 -9.65
N ARG A 61 1.37 -2.35 -10.45
CA ARG A 61 1.32 -2.45 -11.93
C ARG A 61 0.52 -3.64 -12.47
N ASP A 62 0.35 -4.71 -11.69
CA ASP A 62 -0.14 -6.01 -12.18
C ASP A 62 -1.66 -6.15 -12.32
N LYS A 63 -2.47 -5.12 -12.05
CA LYS A 63 -3.96 -5.17 -12.09
C LYS A 63 -4.60 -6.31 -11.26
N LYS A 64 -3.84 -7.05 -10.45
CA LYS A 64 -4.37 -8.13 -9.62
C LYS A 64 -5.25 -7.52 -8.53
N PHE A 65 -6.43 -8.09 -8.33
CA PHE A 65 -7.38 -7.69 -7.30
C PHE A 65 -6.71 -7.51 -5.93
N ASN A 66 -5.83 -8.46 -5.55
CA ASN A 66 -5.11 -8.43 -4.29
C ASN A 66 -4.12 -7.28 -4.14
N CYS A 67 -3.59 -6.73 -5.23
CA CYS A 67 -2.64 -5.61 -5.15
C CYS A 67 -3.27 -4.40 -4.48
N LEU A 68 -4.56 -4.10 -4.73
CA LEU A 68 -5.22 -2.96 -4.08
C LEU A 68 -5.28 -3.13 -2.57
N PHE A 69 -5.76 -4.28 -2.11
CA PHE A 69 -5.92 -4.54 -0.67
C PHE A 69 -4.56 -4.64 0.03
N GLN A 70 -3.60 -5.34 -0.58
CA GLN A 70 -2.25 -5.48 -0.05
C GLN A 70 -1.56 -4.12 0.07
N THR A 71 -1.51 -3.34 -1.02
CA THR A 71 -0.88 -2.01 -1.01
C THR A 71 -1.60 -1.07 -0.06
N SER A 72 -2.91 -1.22 0.14
CA SER A 72 -3.62 -0.43 1.15
C SER A 72 -3.10 -0.70 2.57
N ALA A 73 -2.84 -1.97 2.92
CA ALA A 73 -2.23 -2.32 4.21
C ALA A 73 -0.82 -1.71 4.35
N GLU A 74 0.01 -1.83 3.31
CA GLU A 74 1.38 -1.30 3.28
C GLU A 74 1.42 0.23 3.41
N VAL A 75 0.51 0.94 2.73
CA VAL A 75 0.38 2.40 2.80
C VAL A 75 0.04 2.86 4.20
N ILE A 76 -0.86 2.17 4.89
CA ILE A 76 -1.27 2.56 6.24
C ILE A 76 -0.17 2.30 7.27
N VAL A 77 0.53 1.17 7.15
CA VAL A 77 1.69 0.85 8.01
C VAL A 77 2.76 1.95 7.92
N HIS A 78 3.04 2.44 6.71
CA HIS A 78 4.08 3.45 6.49
C HIS A 78 3.57 4.89 6.39
N ARG A 79 2.28 5.16 6.65
CA ARG A 79 1.66 6.49 6.45
C ARG A 79 2.49 7.62 7.03
N LYS A 80 2.89 7.50 8.31
CA LYS A 80 3.65 8.53 9.02
C LYS A 80 5.05 8.73 8.43
N ASP A 81 5.70 7.64 8.04
CA ASP A 81 7.04 7.68 7.46
C ASP A 81 7.02 8.26 6.04
N PHE A 82 6.00 7.95 5.25
CA PHE A 82 5.79 8.56 3.94
C PHE A 82 5.62 10.07 4.03
N LEU A 83 4.83 10.56 4.98
CA LEU A 83 4.67 12.00 5.21
C LEU A 83 6.02 12.66 5.52
N ARG A 84 6.82 12.06 6.41
CA ARG A 84 8.16 12.56 6.74
C ARG A 84 9.11 12.59 5.54
N VAL A 85 9.09 11.54 4.71
CA VAL A 85 9.92 11.51 3.49
C VAL A 85 9.47 12.58 2.50
N MET A 86 8.17 12.81 2.35
CA MET A 86 7.66 13.88 1.48
C MET A 86 8.01 15.27 2.01
N ASP A 87 8.06 15.48 3.33
CA ASP A 87 8.49 16.75 3.94
C ASP A 87 9.96 17.06 3.68
N SER A 88 10.80 16.05 3.44
CA SER A 88 12.20 16.26 3.05
C SER A 88 12.38 16.84 1.64
N VAL A 89 11.32 16.87 0.82
CA VAL A 89 11.38 17.29 -0.58
C VAL A 89 11.25 18.81 -0.67
N SER A 90 12.34 19.49 -1.04
CA SER A 90 12.38 20.96 -1.15
C SER A 90 11.47 21.53 -2.24
N LYS A 91 11.29 20.81 -3.35
CA LYS A 91 10.44 21.22 -4.48
C LYS A 91 9.53 20.05 -4.93
N PRO A 92 8.42 19.79 -4.23
CA PRO A 92 7.55 18.66 -4.56
C PRO A 92 6.76 18.94 -5.85
N ASN A 93 6.72 17.96 -6.75
CA ASN A 93 5.89 18.01 -7.94
C ASN A 93 4.39 17.88 -7.59
N MET A 94 3.51 18.13 -8.56
CA MET A 94 2.05 18.08 -8.32
C MET A 94 1.56 16.70 -7.86
N LYS A 95 2.21 15.61 -8.30
CA LYS A 95 1.89 14.25 -7.89
C LYS A 95 2.17 14.05 -6.39
N LEU A 96 3.34 14.49 -5.92
CA LEU A 96 3.74 14.44 -4.51
C LEU A 96 2.81 15.28 -3.63
N LYS A 97 2.44 16.48 -4.09
CA LYS A 97 1.49 17.34 -3.35
C LYS A 97 0.11 16.67 -3.23
N ALA A 98 -0.39 16.08 -4.32
CA ALA A 98 -1.67 15.39 -4.33
C ALA A 98 -1.69 14.17 -3.40
N VAL A 99 -0.68 13.29 -3.49
CA VAL A 99 -0.62 12.10 -2.62
C VAL A 99 -0.38 12.46 -1.16
N LYS A 100 0.42 13.50 -0.88
CA LYS A 100 0.59 14.03 0.48
C LYS A 100 -0.75 14.48 1.05
N SER A 101 -1.50 15.32 0.33
CA SER A 101 -2.80 15.81 0.78
C SER A 101 -3.80 14.67 1.03
N ASP A 102 -3.82 13.65 0.16
CA ASP A 102 -4.67 12.48 0.36
C ASP A 102 -4.27 11.67 1.61
N LEU A 103 -2.97 11.53 1.88
CA LEU A 103 -2.44 10.81 3.04
C LEU A 103 -2.58 11.61 4.36
N GLU A 104 -2.78 12.91 4.28
CA GLU A 104 -3.12 13.76 5.42
C GLU A 104 -4.62 13.68 5.76
N SER A 105 -5.51 13.38 4.80
CA SER A 105 -6.93 13.16 5.08
C SER A 105 -7.18 11.88 5.86
N ASP A 106 -7.77 12.03 7.05
CA ASP A 106 -8.14 10.91 7.91
C ASP A 106 -9.31 10.11 7.35
N GLU A 107 -10.22 10.72 6.61
CA GLU A 107 -11.34 10.04 5.95
C GLU A 107 -10.83 9.08 4.87
N ILE A 108 -9.93 9.55 4.01
CA ILE A 108 -9.30 8.72 2.98
C ILE A 108 -8.49 7.60 3.64
N CYS A 109 -7.68 7.92 4.65
CA CYS A 109 -6.85 6.92 5.32
C CYS A 109 -7.67 5.88 6.09
N THR A 110 -8.81 6.26 6.67
CA THR A 110 -9.73 5.32 7.33
C THR A 110 -10.27 4.31 6.31
N LEU A 111 -10.65 4.75 5.12
CA LEU A 111 -11.11 3.85 4.05
C LEU A 111 -9.98 2.96 3.53
N ILE A 112 -8.77 3.50 3.35
CA ILE A 112 -7.59 2.70 2.99
C ILE A 112 -7.30 1.66 4.08
N GLN A 113 -7.42 2.02 5.36
CA GLN A 113 -7.24 1.09 6.48
C GLN A 113 -8.25 -0.05 6.45
N CYS A 114 -9.52 0.24 6.15
CA CYS A 114 -10.52 -0.81 5.94
C CYS A 114 -10.09 -1.79 4.85
N LEU A 115 -9.63 -1.30 3.68
CA LEU A 115 -9.12 -2.15 2.61
C LEU A 115 -7.89 -2.98 3.04
N GLY A 116 -6.99 -2.39 3.82
CA GLY A 116 -5.85 -3.10 4.41
C GLY A 116 -6.27 -4.20 5.38
N LEU A 117 -7.30 -3.98 6.19
CA LEU A 117 -7.87 -5.00 7.09
C LEU A 117 -8.51 -6.15 6.29
N PHE A 118 -9.22 -5.83 5.20
CA PHE A 118 -9.72 -6.85 4.27
C PHE A 118 -8.59 -7.72 3.71
N TYR A 119 -7.42 -7.14 3.40
CA TYR A 119 -6.25 -7.91 3.03
C TYR A 119 -5.79 -8.86 4.14
N LEU A 120 -5.51 -8.31 5.32
CA LEU A 120 -4.91 -9.07 6.41
C LEU A 120 -5.82 -10.20 6.92
N LYS A 121 -7.14 -10.01 6.87
CA LYS A 121 -8.11 -10.95 7.46
C LYS A 121 -8.76 -11.89 6.46
N LEU A 122 -8.91 -11.47 5.20
CA LEU A 122 -9.69 -12.23 4.21
C LEU A 122 -8.84 -12.58 3.00
N THR A 123 -8.44 -11.59 2.21
CA THR A 123 -7.91 -11.87 0.86
C THR A 123 -6.47 -12.37 0.91
N GLY A 124 -5.66 -11.93 1.86
CA GLY A 124 -4.28 -12.38 2.09
C GLY A 124 -4.22 -13.87 2.48
N PRO A 125 -4.87 -14.31 3.58
CA PRO A 125 -4.92 -15.72 3.95
C PRO A 125 -5.50 -16.62 2.86
N TYR A 126 -6.58 -16.18 2.21
CA TYR A 126 -7.18 -16.92 1.10
C TYR A 126 -6.22 -17.05 -0.10
N TRP A 127 -5.55 -15.97 -0.48
CA TRP A 127 -4.54 -16.00 -1.53
C TRP A 127 -3.39 -16.94 -1.18
N HIS A 128 -2.92 -16.88 0.06
CA HIS A 128 -1.90 -17.78 0.57
C HIS A 128 -2.34 -19.24 0.43
N LEU A 129 -3.56 -19.62 0.81
CA LEU A 129 -4.07 -20.98 0.62
C LEU A 129 -4.05 -21.42 -0.84
N ILE A 130 -4.46 -20.55 -1.77
CA ILE A 130 -4.45 -20.85 -3.20
C ILE A 130 -3.02 -21.03 -3.73
N THR A 131 -2.07 -20.22 -3.27
CA THR A 131 -0.67 -20.29 -3.70
C THR A 131 0.14 -21.36 -2.98
N CYS A 132 -0.17 -21.64 -1.72
CA CYS A 132 0.52 -22.58 -0.82
C CYS A 132 -0.12 -23.98 -0.77
N GLY A 133 -1.12 -24.25 -1.63
CA GLY A 133 -1.37 -25.62 -2.11
C GLY A 133 -0.14 -26.29 -2.76
N LYS A 134 1.03 -25.61 -2.77
CA LYS A 134 2.35 -26.14 -3.11
C LYS A 134 3.45 -26.05 -2.03
N GLN A 135 3.28 -25.48 -0.82
CA GLN A 135 4.22 -25.67 0.34
C GLN A 135 3.86 -24.85 1.60
N CYS A 136 4.22 -25.42 2.76
CA CYS A 136 3.88 -25.03 4.14
C CYS A 136 4.38 -23.64 4.62
N PHE A 137 3.64 -23.10 5.61
CA PHE A 137 3.79 -21.83 6.34
C PHE A 137 5.22 -21.45 6.82
N PRO A 138 5.50 -20.13 6.86
CA PRO A 138 6.17 -19.51 8.02
C PRO A 138 5.24 -18.50 8.73
N GLN A 139 5.13 -18.62 10.05
CA GLN A 139 4.24 -17.85 10.93
C GLN A 139 4.81 -16.48 11.40
N ASP A 140 5.63 -15.78 10.62
CA ASP A 140 6.42 -14.66 11.17
C ASP A 140 5.82 -13.25 10.97
N PHE A 141 4.49 -13.12 10.92
CA PHE A 141 3.85 -11.80 11.05
C PHE A 141 3.59 -11.38 12.51
N CYS A 142 3.87 -12.27 13.47
CA CYS A 142 3.78 -12.02 14.91
C CYS A 142 5.07 -12.44 15.64
N GLN A 143 6.22 -11.88 15.28
CA GLN A 143 7.36 -11.89 16.20
C GLN A 143 7.94 -10.47 16.34
N ALA A 144 7.88 -9.99 17.59
CA ALA A 144 8.59 -8.84 18.11
C ALA A 144 10.10 -8.92 17.77
N PRO A 145 10.83 -7.78 17.78
CA PRO A 145 12.21 -7.77 17.34
C PRO A 145 13.08 -8.65 18.25
N ARG A 146 13.77 -9.62 17.65
CA ARG A 146 14.98 -10.19 18.24
C ARG A 146 16.16 -9.48 17.60
N GLY A 147 16.87 -8.71 18.43
CA GLY A 147 18.06 -7.98 18.03
C GLY A 147 19.20 -8.89 17.59
N CYS A 148 20.03 -8.34 16.71
CA CYS A 148 21.48 -8.16 16.87
C CYS A 148 21.87 -7.00 15.95
#